data_AF-A0ABD2NQB2-F1
#
_entry.id   AF-A0ABD2NQB2-F1
#
_cell.length_a   1.000
_cell.length_b   1.000
_cell.length_c   1.000
_cell.angle_alpha   90.00
_cell.angle_beta   90.00
_cell.angle_gamma   90.00
#
_symmetry.space_group_name_H-M   'P 1'
#
loop_
_entity.id
_entity.type
_entity.pdbx_description
1 polymer ?
#
loop_
_entity_poly.entity_id
_entity_poly.type
_entity_poly.pdbx_seq_one_letter_code
_entity_poly.pdbx_strand_id
1 'polypeptide(L)'
;MRETGWNYWKTTWQTKKVYEYWYMEHTFSKLDRLNFSIAVLSETKKKGREIEEVGNYIHIYSGINKEVRAKKGVSQVIRKKFKRCIKEWEYINESLVQVELKMMGNDIVIIGVYSPNDSSSDEEKLAFMTT
;
A
#
# COMPACT_ATOMS: atom_id res chain seq x y z
N MET A 1 -33.96 -5.52 15.62
CA MET A 1 -32.92 -4.82 14.85
C MET A 1 -31.57 -5.37 15.31
N ARG A 2 -30.74 -5.91 14.42
CA ARG A 2 -29.39 -6.35 14.77
C ARG A 2 -28.42 -5.24 14.37
N GLU A 3 -27.78 -4.63 15.35
CA GLU A 3 -26.64 -3.73 15.11
C GLU A 3 -25.53 -4.54 14.43
N THR A 4 -25.28 -4.25 13.16
CA THR A 4 -24.08 -4.73 12.46
C THR A 4 -22.97 -3.73 12.72
N GLY A 5 -22.38 -3.80 13.91
CA GLY A 5 -21.20 -3.02 14.26
C GLY A 5 -20.00 -3.49 13.43
N TRP A 6 -19.68 -2.77 12.36
CA TRP A 6 -18.45 -2.99 11.62
C TRP A 6 -17.32 -2.24 12.34
N ASN A 7 -16.44 -3.00 13.00
CA ASN A 7 -15.23 -2.47 13.60
C ASN A 7 -14.27 -1.97 12.50
N TYR A 8 -14.08 -0.65 12.40
CA TYR A 8 -13.01 -0.05 11.62
C TYR A 8 -11.67 -0.32 12.32
N TRP A 9 -10.94 -1.33 11.87
CA TRP A 9 -9.55 -1.50 12.26
C TRP A 9 -8.67 -0.63 11.35
N LYS A 10 -8.28 0.56 11.84
CA LYS A 10 -7.09 1.26 11.32
C LYS A 10 -5.89 0.44 11.78
N THR A 11 -5.26 -0.29 10.87
CA THR A 11 -4.02 -1.00 11.18
C THR A 11 -3.04 -0.80 10.04
N THR A 12 -2.01 -0.02 10.33
CA THR A 12 -0.83 0.09 9.47
C THR A 12 0.05 -1.10 9.80
N TRP A 13 0.28 -1.99 8.83
CA TRP A 13 1.15 -3.15 9.03
C TRP A 13 2.45 -2.96 8.26
N GLN A 14 3.52 -2.60 8.96
CA GLN A 14 4.84 -2.43 8.35
C GLN A 14 5.51 -3.79 8.16
N THR A 15 5.57 -4.28 6.93
CA THR A 15 6.43 -5.41 6.55
C THR A 15 7.87 -4.97 6.45
N LYS A 16 8.74 -5.49 7.33
CA LYS A 16 10.16 -5.08 7.36
C LYS A 16 11.01 -5.56 6.18
N LYS A 17 10.55 -6.49 5.35
CA LYS A 17 11.25 -7.00 4.14
C LYS A 17 10.27 -7.78 3.26
N VAL A 18 9.93 -7.31 2.07
CA VAL A 18 9.31 -8.17 1.03
C VAL A 18 10.35 -8.36 -0.08
N TYR A 19 11.02 -9.51 -0.09
CA TYR A 19 11.88 -9.91 -1.20
C TYR A 19 11.29 -11.19 -1.76
N GLU A 20 11.20 -11.27 -3.09
CA GLU A 20 10.71 -12.43 -3.85
C GLU A 20 9.19 -12.60 -3.90
N TYR A 21 8.68 -13.08 -5.04
CA TYR A 21 7.26 -13.34 -5.28
C TYR A 21 6.64 -14.24 -4.19
N TRP A 22 7.40 -15.23 -3.72
CA TRP A 22 7.00 -16.13 -2.62
C TRP A 22 6.65 -15.39 -1.33
N TYR A 23 7.41 -14.35 -0.97
CA TYR A 23 7.12 -13.57 0.23
C TYR A 23 5.86 -12.73 0.06
N MET A 24 5.61 -12.26 -1.16
CA MET A 24 4.41 -11.50 -1.48
C MET A 24 3.15 -12.38 -1.33
N GLU A 25 3.14 -13.57 -1.92
CA GLU A 25 2.03 -14.53 -1.75
C GLU A 25 1.80 -14.89 -0.29
N HIS A 26 2.87 -15.14 0.47
CA HIS A 26 2.78 -15.39 1.91
C HIS A 26 2.19 -14.18 2.66
N THR A 27 2.55 -12.97 2.27
CA THR A 27 2.01 -11.73 2.83
C THR A 27 0.51 -11.62 2.57
N PHE A 28 0.05 -11.84 1.33
CA PHE A 28 -1.37 -11.83 0.98
C PHE A 28 -2.16 -12.91 1.72
N SER A 29 -1.61 -14.12 1.86
CA SER A 29 -2.21 -15.20 2.65
C SER A 29 -2.35 -14.80 4.12
N LYS A 30 -1.33 -14.17 4.70
CA LYS A 30 -1.36 -13.69 6.10
C LYS A 30 -2.37 -12.58 6.30
N LEU A 31 -2.47 -11.63 5.37
CA LEU A 31 -3.48 -10.57 5.38
C LEU A 31 -4.89 -11.15 5.34
N ASP A 32 -5.12 -12.18 4.50
CA ASP A 32 -6.42 -12.83 4.38
C ASP A 32 -6.79 -13.56 5.68
N ARG A 33 -5.84 -14.34 6.23
CA ARG A 33 -6.00 -15.07 7.49
C ARG A 33 -6.30 -14.14 8.67
N LEU A 34 -5.69 -12.96 8.71
CA LEU A 34 -5.91 -11.95 9.74
C LEU A 34 -7.07 -11.00 9.41
N ASN A 35 -7.77 -11.24 8.30
CA ASN A 35 -8.94 -10.50 7.84
C ASN A 35 -8.72 -8.99 7.61
N PHE A 36 -7.53 -8.61 7.14
CA PHE A 36 -7.26 -7.22 6.76
C PHE A 36 -8.12 -6.82 5.56
N SER A 37 -8.81 -5.69 5.67
CA SER A 37 -9.62 -5.12 4.59
C SER A 37 -8.81 -4.22 3.67
N ILE A 38 -7.93 -3.41 4.27
CA ILE A 38 -7.00 -2.52 3.60
C ILE A 38 -5.69 -2.57 4.39
N ALA A 39 -4.54 -2.58 3.72
CA ALA A 39 -3.25 -2.39 4.35
C ALA A 39 -2.31 -1.59 3.45
N VAL A 40 -1.33 -0.93 4.06
CA VAL A 40 -0.20 -0.29 3.39
C VAL A 40 1.04 -1.09 3.74
N LEU A 41 1.76 -1.52 2.71
CA LEU A 41 3.02 -2.23 2.81
C LEU A 41 4.13 -1.30 2.35
N SER A 42 5.21 -1.22 3.12
CA SER A 42 6.41 -0.48 2.74
C SER A 42 7.59 -1.43 2.55
N GLU A 43 8.67 -0.90 1.96
CA GLU A 43 9.87 -1.65 1.60
C GLU A 43 9.59 -2.85 0.67
N THR A 44 8.59 -2.72 -0.20
CA THR A 44 8.19 -3.83 -1.08
C THR A 44 9.22 -4.13 -2.14
N LYS A 45 10.04 -3.14 -2.51
CA LYS A 45 11.11 -3.21 -3.53
C LYS A 45 10.62 -3.76 -4.87
N LYS A 46 9.30 -3.77 -5.10
CA LYS A 46 8.68 -4.11 -6.36
C LYS A 46 9.01 -2.99 -7.35
N LYS A 47 9.34 -3.35 -8.58
CA LYS A 47 9.76 -2.39 -9.61
C LYS A 47 8.54 -1.93 -10.40
N GLY A 48 8.54 -0.67 -10.82
CA GLY A 48 7.47 -0.08 -11.61
C GLY A 48 6.28 0.39 -10.79
N ARG A 49 5.22 0.80 -11.49
CA ARG A 49 3.99 1.37 -10.93
C ARG A 49 2.81 0.72 -11.62
N GLU A 50 2.09 -0.15 -10.94
CA GLU A 50 0.98 -0.87 -11.55
C GLU A 50 -0.12 -1.20 -10.53
N ILE A 51 -1.27 -1.57 -11.08
CA ILE A 51 -2.38 -2.16 -10.35
C ILE A 51 -2.54 -3.61 -10.83
N GLU A 52 -2.60 -4.54 -9.88
CA GLU A 52 -2.77 -5.97 -10.17
C GLU A 52 -3.76 -6.60 -9.19
N GLU A 53 -4.34 -7.73 -9.59
CA GLU A 53 -5.17 -8.53 -8.70
C GLU A 53 -4.36 -9.71 -8.15
N VAL A 54 -4.29 -9.85 -6.83
CA VAL A 54 -3.56 -10.96 -6.16
C VAL A 54 -4.46 -11.60 -5.11
N GLY A 55 -4.84 -12.86 -5.32
CA GLY A 55 -5.77 -13.57 -4.44
C GLY A 55 -7.08 -12.80 -4.22
N ASN A 56 -7.38 -12.48 -2.96
CA ASN A 56 -8.58 -11.73 -2.55
C ASN A 56 -8.39 -10.21 -2.52
N TYR A 57 -7.29 -9.69 -3.07
CA TYR A 57 -6.91 -8.28 -2.99
C TYR A 57 -6.68 -7.64 -4.37
N ILE A 58 -6.89 -6.33 -4.40
CA ILE A 58 -6.37 -5.38 -5.38
C ILE A 58 -5.08 -4.84 -4.79
N HIS A 59 -4.01 -4.89 -5.56
CA HIS A 59 -2.67 -4.46 -5.17
C HIS A 59 -2.26 -3.28 -6.04
N ILE A 60 -2.09 -2.11 -5.43
CA ILE A 60 -1.68 -0.87 -6.09
C ILE A 60 -0.30 -0.55 -5.54
N TYR A 61 0.73 -0.48 -6.39
CA TYR A 61 2.09 -0.31 -5.91
C TYR A 61 2.86 0.74 -6.69
N SER A 62 3.71 1.48 -5.97
CA SER A 62 4.66 2.43 -6.51
C SER A 62 6.07 2.03 -6.12
N GLY A 63 6.92 1.76 -7.10
CA GLY A 63 8.30 1.41 -6.91
C GLY A 63 9.22 2.08 -7.92
N ILE A 64 10.52 1.86 -7.74
CA ILE A 64 11.56 2.48 -8.57
C ILE A 64 11.54 1.86 -9.98
N ASN A 65 11.97 2.65 -10.98
CA ASN A 65 12.14 2.20 -12.36
C ASN A 65 12.99 0.91 -12.45
N LYS A 66 12.66 0.05 -13.43
CA LYS A 66 13.22 -1.29 -13.61
C LYS A 66 14.75 -1.30 -13.79
N GLU A 67 15.33 -0.18 -14.21
CA GLU A 67 16.75 0.00 -14.51
C GLU A 67 17.62 0.32 -13.27
N VAL A 68 17.02 0.70 -12.14
CA VAL A 68 17.73 1.04 -10.91
C VAL A 68 17.57 -0.08 -9.87
N ARG A 69 18.58 -0.28 -9.01
CA ARG A 69 18.47 -1.20 -7.86
C ARG A 69 17.36 -0.71 -6.94
N ALA A 70 16.30 -1.52 -6.76
CA ALA A 70 15.18 -1.18 -5.91
C ALA A 70 15.60 -1.06 -4.43
N LYS A 71 15.59 0.17 -3.90
CA LYS A 71 15.86 0.49 -2.49
C LYS A 71 14.59 0.81 -1.69
N LYS A 72 13.54 1.26 -2.38
CA LYS A 72 12.26 1.74 -1.83
C LYS A 72 11.09 1.07 -2.54
N GLY A 73 9.89 1.25 -2.01
CA GLY A 73 8.65 0.78 -2.61
C GLY A 73 7.52 0.81 -1.59
N VAL A 74 6.38 1.34 -2.01
CA VAL A 74 5.15 1.38 -1.22
C VAL A 74 4.03 0.69 -1.98
N SER A 75 3.15 0.04 -1.26
CA SER A 75 2.03 -0.68 -1.85
C SER A 75 0.80 -0.57 -0.96
N GLN A 76 -0.36 -0.42 -1.59
CA GLN A 76 -1.65 -0.53 -0.93
C GLN A 76 -2.33 -1.82 -1.39
N VAL A 77 -2.89 -2.55 -0.44
CA VAL A 77 -3.61 -3.78 -0.68
C VAL A 77 -5.03 -3.63 -0.16
N ILE A 78 -6.01 -3.78 -1.02
CA ILE A 78 -7.42 -3.49 -0.76
C ILE A 78 -8.23 -4.74 -1.12
N ARG A 79 -9.06 -5.26 -0.21
CA ARG A 79 -9.89 -6.45 -0.53
C ARG A 79 -10.76 -6.20 -1.76
N LYS A 80 -10.83 -7.19 -2.66
CA LYS A 80 -11.60 -7.12 -3.93
C LYS A 80 -13.06 -6.73 -3.76
N LYS A 81 -13.68 -7.05 -2.62
CA LYS A 81 -15.05 -6.61 -2.30
C LYS A 81 -15.23 -5.08 -2.32
N PHE A 82 -14.15 -4.32 -2.12
CA PHE A 82 -14.12 -2.86 -2.20
C PHE A 82 -13.64 -2.32 -3.54
N LYS A 83 -13.41 -3.16 -4.56
CA LYS A 83 -12.95 -2.71 -5.89
C LYS A 83 -13.86 -1.62 -6.48
N ARG A 84 -15.18 -1.76 -6.32
CA ARG A 84 -16.16 -0.77 -6.79
C ARG A 84 -16.15 0.55 -6.02
N CYS A 85 -15.51 0.57 -4.85
CA CYS A 85 -15.34 1.78 -4.05
C CYS A 85 -14.13 2.59 -4.52
N ILE A 86 -13.14 1.99 -5.20
CA ILE A 86 -11.96 2.70 -5.71
C ILE A 86 -12.39 3.68 -6.80
N LYS A 87 -12.05 4.95 -6.60
CA LYS A 87 -12.33 6.06 -7.53
C LYS A 87 -11.10 6.42 -8.34
N GLU A 88 -9.99 6.64 -7.64
CA GLU A 88 -8.76 7.13 -8.23
C GLU A 88 -7.56 6.62 -7.43
N TRP A 89 -6.39 6.59 -8.06
CA TRP A 89 -5.12 6.36 -7.40
C TRP A 89 -4.04 7.19 -8.08
N GLU A 90 -3.09 7.67 -7.28
CA GLU A 90 -1.97 8.48 -7.77
C GLU A 90 -0.66 7.92 -7.24
N TYR A 91 0.30 7.75 -8.17
CA TYR A 91 1.67 7.37 -7.84
C TYR A 91 2.54 8.62 -7.71
N ILE A 92 2.52 9.25 -6.53
CA ILE A 92 3.25 10.48 -6.26
C ILE A 92 4.76 10.26 -6.45
N ASN A 93 5.33 9.28 -5.74
CA ASN A 93 6.72 8.85 -5.93
C ASN A 93 6.92 7.40 -5.46
N GLU A 94 8.15 6.88 -5.41
CA GLU A 94 8.43 5.50 -4.96
C GLU A 94 8.15 5.24 -3.48
N SER A 95 7.87 6.28 -2.71
CA SER A 95 7.61 6.26 -1.27
C SER A 95 6.19 6.70 -0.90
N LEU A 96 5.45 7.30 -1.84
CA LEU A 96 4.08 7.78 -1.64
C LEU A 96 3.14 7.29 -2.74
N VAL A 97 2.02 6.71 -2.33
CA VAL A 97 0.90 6.35 -3.20
C VAL A 97 -0.40 6.75 -2.52
N GLN A 98 -1.30 7.38 -3.26
CA GLN A 98 -2.63 7.76 -2.80
C GLN A 98 -3.69 6.88 -3.46
N VAL A 99 -4.71 6.49 -2.71
CA VAL A 99 -5.91 5.82 -3.23
C VAL A 99 -7.15 6.48 -2.65
N GLU A 100 -8.08 6.83 -3.52
CA GLU A 100 -9.36 7.41 -3.16
C GLU A 100 -10.47 6.38 -3.26
N LEU A 101 -11.30 6.33 -2.22
CA LEU A 101 -12.40 5.39 -2.09
C LEU A 101 -13.70 6.17 -1.81
N LYS A 102 -14.80 5.76 -2.44
CA LYS A 102 -16.15 6.17 -2.05
C LYS A 102 -16.86 5.03 -1.34
N MET A 103 -17.05 5.17 -0.03
CA MET A 103 -17.67 4.16 0.81
C MET A 103 -18.81 4.77 1.63
N MET A 104 -20.01 4.19 1.50
CA MET A 104 -21.20 4.62 2.24
C MET A 104 -21.50 6.12 2.13
N GLY A 105 -21.27 6.70 0.95
CA GLY A 105 -21.48 8.13 0.70
C GLY A 105 -20.33 9.05 1.12
N ASN A 106 -19.30 8.52 1.78
CA ASN A 106 -18.11 9.28 2.19
C ASN A 106 -16.96 9.06 1.21
N ASP A 107 -16.22 10.13 0.95
CA ASP A 107 -14.95 10.06 0.24
C ASP A 107 -13.83 9.85 1.28
N ILE A 108 -13.01 8.83 1.04
CA ILE A 108 -11.92 8.38 1.92
C ILE A 108 -10.64 8.38 1.11
N VAL A 109 -9.64 9.13 1.57
CA VAL A 109 -8.30 9.14 0.97
C VAL A 109 -7.36 8.32 1.84
N ILE A 110 -6.68 7.36 1.23
CA ILE A 110 -5.66 6.53 1.89
C ILE A 110 -4.31 6.88 1.29
N ILE A 111 -3.43 7.40 2.14
CA ILE A 111 -2.06 7.75 1.76
C ILE A 111 -1.12 6.67 2.32
N GLY A 112 -0.52 5.91 1.41
CA GLY A 112 0.53 4.96 1.73
C GLY A 112 1.87 5.66 1.67
N VAL A 113 2.59 5.68 2.78
CA VAL A 113 3.85 6.42 2.93
C VAL A 113 4.96 5.51 3.46
N TYR A 114 6.15 5.67 2.89
CA TYR A 114 7.40 5.14 3.42
C TYR A 114 8.37 6.30 3.71
N SER A 115 8.58 6.62 4.98
CA SER A 115 9.49 7.69 5.36
C SER A 115 10.97 7.29 5.17
N PRO A 116 11.85 8.24 4.82
CA PRO A 116 13.30 8.07 4.93
C PRO A 116 13.68 7.63 6.34
N ASN A 117 14.77 6.86 6.47
CA ASN A 117 15.27 6.42 7.77
C ASN A 117 16.54 7.18 8.15
N ASP A 118 17.12 6.89 9.32
CA ASP A 118 18.31 7.59 9.81
C ASP A 118 19.51 7.46 8.86
N SER A 119 19.57 6.37 8.07
CA SER A 119 20.61 6.11 7.07
C SER A 119 20.38 6.79 5.72
N SER A 120 19.23 7.44 5.52
CA SER A 120 18.97 8.25 4.31
C SER A 120 19.77 9.54 4.34
N SER A 121 20.18 10.02 3.15
CA SER A 121 20.91 11.29 3.05
C SER A 121 20.02 12.48 3.43
N ASP A 122 20.64 13.60 3.77
CA ASP A 122 19.89 14.82 4.09
C ASP A 122 19.12 15.32 2.86
N GLU A 123 19.64 15.13 1.64
CA GLU A 123 18.87 15.44 0.42
C GLU A 123 17.64 14.55 0.29
N GLU A 124 17.74 13.25 0.58
CA GLU A 124 16.59 12.34 0.54
C GLU A 124 15.51 12.70 1.58
N LYS A 125 15.93 13.12 2.78
CA LYS A 125 15.02 13.57 3.84
C LYS A 125 14.34 14.87 3.45
N LEU A 126 15.10 15.84 2.95
CA LEU A 126 14.56 17.13 2.50
C LEU A 126 13.58 16.95 1.35
N ALA A 127 13.94 16.17 0.33
CA ALA A 127 13.06 15.89 -0.81
C ALA A 127 11.73 15.25 -0.39
N PHE A 128 11.76 14.35 0.61
CA PHE A 128 10.55 13.77 1.17
C PHE A 128 9.68 14.79 1.91
N MET A 129 10.27 15.76 2.62
CA MET A 129 9.53 16.81 3.34
C MET A 129 8.91 17.86 2.42
N THR A 130 9.41 18.00 1.19
CA THR A 130 8.93 18.97 0.20
C THR A 130 8.07 18.35 -0.90
N THR A 131 7.75 17.06 -0.80
CA THR A 131 6.83 16.35 -1.72
C THR A 131 5.39 16.75 -1.45
#